data_AF-A0A126T4B7-F1
#
_entry.id   AF-A0A126T4B7-F1
#
_cell.length_a   1.000
_cell.length_b   1.000
_cell.length_c   1.000
_cell.angle_alpha   90.00
_cell.angle_beta   90.00
_cell.angle_gamma   90.00
#
_symmetry.space_group_name_H-M   'P 1'
#
loop_
_entity.id
_entity.type
_entity.pdbx_description
1 polymer ?
#
loop_
_entity_poly.entity_id
_entity_poly.type
_entity_poly.pdbx_seq_one_letter_code
_entity_poly.pdbx_strand_id
1 'polypeptide(L)' 'MILIPTTATFVEKLKKQAKALKKLDNCCYMEALEIVAKKAGYESWHHVKRCYDQSSAAKLGNIQNAK' A
#
# COMPACT_ATOMS: atom_id res chain seq x y z
N MET A 1 -12.59 -9.17 3.98
CA MET A 1 -11.74 -7.97 3.81
C MET A 1 -11.17 -7.60 5.16
N ILE A 2 -9.89 -7.91 5.40
CA ILE A 2 -9.22 -7.58 6.66
C ILE A 2 -8.59 -6.20 6.51
N LEU A 3 -9.02 -5.28 7.36
CA LEU A 3 -8.45 -3.94 7.46
C LEU A 3 -7.13 -4.02 8.23
N ILE A 4 -6.02 -3.90 7.51
CA ILE A 4 -4.69 -3.84 8.13
C ILE A 4 -4.44 -2.37 8.50
N PRO A 5 -4.08 -2.04 9.76
CA PRO A 5 -3.78 -0.66 10.14
C PRO A 5 -2.50 -0.17 9.44
N THR A 6 -2.67 0.36 8.23
CA THR A 6 -1.59 0.86 7.39
C THR A 6 -1.28 2.32 7.74
N THR A 7 -0.16 2.55 8.40
CA THR A 7 0.35 3.91 8.67
C THR A 7 1.16 4.46 7.50
N ALA A 8 1.28 5.79 7.41
CA ALA A 8 2.09 6.45 6.37
C ALA A 8 3.52 5.91 6.31
N THR A 9 4.14 5.71 7.47
CA THR A 9 5.48 5.15 7.60
C THR A 9 5.59 3.74 7.01
N PHE A 10 4.52 2.95 7.09
CA PHE A 10 4.48 1.60 6.51
C PHE A 10 4.38 1.66 4.98
N VAL A 11 3.55 2.54 4.42
CA VAL A 11 3.48 2.77 2.97
C VAL A 11 4.82 3.24 2.41
N GLU A 12 5.51 4.13 3.11
CA GLU A 12 6.85 4.59 2.72
C GLU A 12 7.88 3.47 2.77
N LYS A 13 7.82 2.59 3.78
CA LYS A 13 8.65 1.37 3.83
C LYS A 13 8.40 0.48 2.61
N LEU A 14 7.14 0.23 2.25
CA LEU A 14 6.80 -0.55 1.06
C LEU A 14 7.33 0.10 -0.22
N LYS A 15 7.19 1.42 -0.39
CA LYS A 15 7.75 2.15 -1.55
C LYS A 15 9.27 2.03 -1.62
N LYS A 16 9.98 2.12 -0.48
CA LYS A 16 11.44 1.91 -0.41
C LYS A 16 11.81 0.48 -0.82
N GLN A 17 11.08 -0.51 -0.33
CA GLN A 17 11.28 -1.91 -0.71
C GLN A 17 11.02 -2.13 -2.20
N ALA A 18 9.95 -1.56 -2.77
CA ALA A 18 9.66 -1.65 -4.19
C ALA A 18 10.75 -0.99 -5.06
N LYS A 19 11.33 0.15 -4.62
CA LYS A 19 12.48 0.76 -5.31
C LYS A 19 13.73 -0.13 -5.27
N ALA A 20 13.99 -0.80 -4.15
CA ALA A 20 15.10 -1.74 -4.05
C ALA A 20 14.85 -2.97 -4.93
N LEU A 21 13.62 -3.49 -4.92
CA LEU A 21 13.22 -4.67 -5.69
C LEU A 21 13.25 -4.39 -7.19
N LYS A 22 12.79 -3.22 -7.64
CA LYS A 22 12.96 -2.75 -9.03
C LYS A 22 14.41 -2.81 -9.50
N LYS A 23 15.36 -2.39 -8.64
CA LYS A 23 16.79 -2.39 -8.98
C LYS A 23 17.37 -3.80 -9.04
N LEU A 24 16.88 -4.68 -8.17
CA LEU A 24 17.37 -6.06 -8.06
C LEU A 24 16.82 -6.95 -9.17
N ASP A 25 15.52 -6.83 -9.46
CA ASP A 25 14.75 -7.75 -10.29
C ASP A 25 14.54 -7.24 -11.73
N ASN A 26 15.06 -6.04 -12.06
CA ASN A 26 14.81 -5.32 -13.32
C ASN A 26 13.32 -5.18 -13.71
N CYS A 27 12.41 -5.32 -12.74
CA CYS A 27 10.97 -5.30 -12.98
C CYS A 27 10.39 -3.88 -12.99
N CYS A 28 9.17 -3.72 -13.48
CA CYS A 28 8.48 -2.44 -13.42
C CYS A 28 8.17 -2.03 -11.96
N TYR A 29 8.14 -0.73 -11.69
CA TYR A 29 7.87 -0.22 -10.34
C TYR A 29 6.48 -0.64 -9.83
N MET A 30 5.48 -0.73 -10.72
CA MET A 30 4.15 -1.26 -10.37
C MET A 30 4.21 -2.72 -9.94
N GLU A 31 4.89 -3.57 -10.71
CA GLU A 31 5.12 -4.99 -10.37
C GLU A 31 5.78 -5.11 -8.99
N ALA A 32 6.82 -4.32 -8.75
CA ALA A 32 7.53 -4.31 -7.48
C ALA A 32 6.63 -3.90 -6.31
N LEU A 33 5.72 -2.93 -6.52
CA LEU A 33 4.73 -2.51 -5.51
C LEU A 33 3.72 -3.62 -5.20
N GLU A 34 3.28 -4.36 -6.22
CA GLU A 34 2.37 -5.50 -6.04
C GLU A 34 3.04 -6.63 -5.26
N ILE A 35 4.29 -6.94 -5.59
CA ILE A 35 5.08 -7.99 -4.92
C ILE A 35 5.27 -7.65 -3.44
N VAL A 36 5.69 -6.41 -3.11
CA VAL A 36 5.88 -6.02 -1.70
C VAL A 36 4.56 -5.93 -0.94
N ALA A 37 3.46 -5.55 -1.60
CA ALA A 37 2.13 -5.54 -1.00
C ALA A 37 1.68 -6.97 -0.63
N LYS A 38 1.78 -7.92 -1.57
CA LYS A 38 1.50 -9.34 -1.33
C LYS A 38 2.36 -9.91 -0.23
N LYS A 39 3.66 -9.59 -0.22
CA LYS A 39 4.61 -10.03 0.80
C LYS A 39 4.29 -9.48 2.19
N ALA A 40 3.66 -8.31 2.27
CA ALA A 40 3.21 -7.70 3.52
C ALA A 40 1.80 -8.16 3.95
N GLY A 41 1.18 -9.10 3.23
CA GLY A 41 -0.14 -9.65 3.55
C GLY A 41 -1.32 -8.90 2.94
N TYR A 42 -1.09 -7.97 2.01
CA TYR A 42 -2.15 -7.28 1.27
C TYR A 42 -2.44 -8.01 -0.05
N GLU A 43 -3.67 -7.95 -0.53
CA GLU A 43 -4.03 -8.57 -1.82
C GLU A 43 -3.34 -7.88 -3.02
N SER A 44 -3.32 -6.54 -3.00
CA SER A 44 -2.71 -5.71 -4.05
C SER A 44 -2.28 -4.35 -3.50
N TRP A 45 -1.50 -3.60 -4.29
CA TRP A 45 -1.17 -2.20 -3.95
C TRP A 45 -2.43 -1.32 -3.81
N HIS A 46 -3.52 -1.66 -4.51
CA HIS A 46 -4.82 -1.02 -4.31
C HIS A 46 -5.39 -1.24 -2.91
N HIS A 47 -5.21 -2.44 -2.34
CA HIS A 47 -5.64 -2.75 -0.98
C HIS A 47 -4.84 -1.93 0.05
N VAL A 48 -3.52 -1.77 -0.17
CA VAL A 48 -2.66 -0.89 0.64
C VAL A 48 -3.17 0.55 0.60
N LYS A 49 -3.47 1.10 -0.59
CA LYS A 49 -4.01 2.46 -0.71
C LYS A 49 -5.36 2.61 0.00
N ARG A 50 -6.26 1.61 -0.11
CA ARG A 50 -7.54 1.63 0.61
C ARG A 50 -7.36 1.59 2.13
N CYS A 51 -6.50 0.71 2.66
CA CYS A 51 -6.21 0.65 4.09
C CYS A 51 -5.53 1.93 4.58
N TYR A 52 -4.65 2.52 3.78
CA TYR A 52 -4.00 3.79 4.08
C TYR A 52 -4.98 4.97 4.09
N ASP A 53 -5.86 5.03 3.09
CA ASP A 53 -6.92 6.03 2.99
C ASP A 53 -7.87 5.92 4.17
N GLN A 54 -8.32 4.71 4.51
CA GLN A 54 -9.15 4.46 5.69
C GLN A 54 -8.42 4.77 7.00
N SER A 55 -7.13 4.47 7.12
CA SER A 55 -6.33 4.83 8.30
C SER A 55 -6.12 6.35 8.42
N SER A 56 -6.08 7.07 7.30
CA SER A 56 -5.95 8.53 7.27
C SER A 56 -7.30 9.20 7.52
N ALA A 57 -8.39 8.66 6.97
CA ALA A 57 -9.77 9.07 7.21
C ALA A 57 -10.22 8.76 8.65
N ALA A 58 -9.67 7.72 9.29
CA ALA A 58 -9.86 7.52 10.73
C ALA A 58 -9.23 8.65 11.57
N LYS A 59 -8.23 9.37 11.02
CA LYS A 59 -7.64 10.57 11.65
C LYS A 59 -8.30 11.89 11.22
N LEU A 60 -9.06 11.89 10.12
CA LEU A 60 -9.80 13.06 9.62
C LEU A 60 -11.21 12.59 9.26
N GLY A 61 -12.15 12.72 10.20
CA GLY A 61 -13.52 12.26 10.01
C GLY A 61 -14.14 12.72 8.70
N ASN A 62 -14.75 11.75 8.00
CA ASN A 62 -15.74 11.90 6.94
C ASN A 62 -15.29 12.45 5.56
N ILE A 63 -15.89 11.87 4.51
CA ILE A 63 -15.97 12.30 3.09
C ILE A 63 -15.12 11.47 2.10
N GLN A 64 -15.66 10.34 1.61
CA GLN A 64 -16.12 10.23 0.21
C GLN A 64 -16.82 8.89 -0.13
N ASN A 65 -18.12 9.05 -0.41
CA ASN A 65 -19.04 8.24 -1.23
C ASN A 65 -18.38 7.95 -2.61
N ALA A 66 -18.36 6.71 -3.11
CA ALA A 66 -19.39 6.01 -3.90
C ALA A 66 -19.35 6.29 -5.42
N LYS A 67 -19.50 5.17 -6.14
CA LYS A 67 -19.69 4.96 -7.58
C LYS A 67 -18.50 5.18 -8.51
#